data_AF-A0A3M9YIG3-F1
#
_entry.id   AF-A0A3M9YIG3-F1
#
_cell.length_a   1.000
_cell.length_b   1.000
_cell.length_c   1.000
_cell.angle_alpha   90.00
_cell.angle_beta   90.00
_cell.angle_gamma   90.00
#
_symmetry.space_group_name_H-M   'P 1'
#
loop_
_entity.id
_entity.type
_entity.pdbx_description
1 polymer ?
#
loop_
_entity_poly.entity_id
_entity_poly.type
_entity_poly.pdbx_seq_one_letter_code
_entity_poly.pdbx_strand_id
1 'polypeptide(L)'
;MIKVGYTGRTIDSRLDEWAECGNGLPKFLGQILRVRHPERVETLIHFELVECRRGRLTEVTVRNTGAVRGAEVVQVYIAPSQQARVNRPIKELKGFTEVALEPGQSERVTVEALTRYAAAYWDESRHKWCVEAGEYKVIVSDSSTVSDKAVRGSFKIDETYWWIGL
;
A
#
# COMPACT_ATOMS: atom_id res chain seq x y z
N MET A 1 13.53 -10.18 17.09
CA MET A 1 13.33 -10.10 15.64
C MET A 1 12.57 -8.80 15.37
N ILE A 2 13.29 -7.73 15.00
CA ILE A 2 12.69 -6.40 14.81
C ILE A 2 12.47 -6.24 13.30
N LYS A 3 11.20 -6.18 12.88
CA LYS A 3 10.83 -5.93 11.50
C LYS A 3 10.82 -4.41 11.31
N VAL A 4 11.96 -3.83 10.93
CA VAL A 4 12.06 -2.40 10.58
C VAL A 4 11.66 -2.29 9.11
N GLY A 5 10.48 -1.71 8.84
CA GLY A 5 10.09 -1.35 7.47
C GLY A 5 10.92 -0.15 7.01
N TYR A 6 11.74 -0.33 5.98
CA TYR A 6 12.62 0.72 5.47
C TYR A 6 11.87 1.61 4.47
N THR A 7 11.39 2.76 4.95
CA THR A 7 10.91 3.87 4.11
C THR A 7 12.09 4.55 3.44
N GLY A 8 12.28 4.39 2.12
CA GLY A 8 12.88 5.31 1.14
C GLY A 8 14.16 6.13 1.43
N ARG A 9 14.80 6.03 2.60
CA ARG A 9 16.06 6.68 2.96
C ARG A 9 17.11 5.59 3.18
N THR A 10 18.30 5.78 2.63
CA THR A 10 19.44 4.88 2.79
C THR A 10 19.76 4.70 4.27
N ILE A 11 20.19 3.49 4.66
CA ILE A 11 20.59 3.18 6.04
C ILE A 11 21.65 4.17 6.54
N ASP A 12 22.53 4.63 5.65
CA ASP A 12 23.61 5.57 5.93
C ASP A 12 23.09 6.90 6.48
N SER A 13 22.04 7.48 5.89
CA SER A 13 21.52 8.78 6.32
C SER A 13 20.90 8.74 7.72
N ARG A 14 20.38 7.58 8.16
CA ARG A 14 19.82 7.41 9.52
C ARG A 14 20.89 7.10 10.55
N LEU A 15 22.01 6.52 10.12
CA LEU A 15 23.16 6.26 10.98
C LEU A 15 23.94 7.55 11.27
N ASP A 16 24.02 8.45 10.29
CA ASP A 16 24.57 9.80 10.46
C ASP A 16 23.73 10.62 11.44
N GLU A 17 22.40 10.67 11.26
CA GLU A 17 21.48 11.32 12.21
C GLU A 17 21.60 10.74 13.64
N TRP A 18 21.79 9.42 13.77
CA TRP A 18 21.94 8.77 15.07
C TRP A 18 23.30 9.05 15.74
N ALA A 19 24.36 9.16 14.93
CA ALA A 19 25.70 9.53 15.40
C ALA A 19 25.75 11.01 15.82
N GLU A 20 25.05 11.89 15.09
CA GLU A 20 24.87 13.32 15.44
C GLU A 20 24.11 13.50 16.76
N CYS A 21 23.25 12.56 17.14
CA CYS A 21 22.62 12.52 18.46
C CYS A 21 23.58 12.10 19.61
N GLY A 22 24.89 11.99 19.37
CA GLY A 22 25.91 11.74 20.40
C GLY A 22 26.09 10.28 20.80
N ASN A 23 25.45 9.34 20.09
CA ASN A 23 25.47 7.91 20.46
C ASN A 23 26.71 7.14 19.94
N GLY A 24 27.50 7.76 19.05
CA GLY A 24 28.58 7.10 18.31
C GLY A 24 28.07 6.04 17.33
N LEU A 25 28.90 5.67 16.35
CA LEU A 25 28.55 4.61 15.41
C LEU A 25 28.65 3.23 16.10
N PRO A 26 27.67 2.33 15.94
CA PRO A 26 27.71 1.01 16.58
C PRO A 26 28.86 0.17 16.02
N LYS A 27 29.57 -0.54 16.91
CA LYS A 27 30.77 -1.35 16.58
C LYS A 27 30.53 -2.47 15.55
N PHE A 28 29.28 -2.80 15.25
CA PHE A 28 28.88 -3.79 14.24
C PHE A 28 28.66 -3.21 12.83
N LEU A 29 28.86 -1.89 12.64
CA LEU A 29 28.64 -1.20 11.36
C LEU A 29 29.41 -1.86 10.20
N GLY A 30 30.66 -2.27 10.44
CA GLY A 30 31.49 -2.90 9.40
C GLY A 30 30.95 -4.23 8.88
N GLN A 31 30.11 -4.93 9.64
CA GLN A 31 29.43 -6.14 9.19
C GLN A 31 28.09 -5.82 8.49
N ILE A 32 27.38 -4.77 8.92
CA ILE A 32 26.13 -4.31 8.30
C ILE A 32 26.41 -3.64 6.95
N LEU A 33 27.45 -2.80 6.84
CA LEU A 33 27.86 -2.13 5.60
C LEU A 33 28.41 -3.11 4.53
N ARG A 34 28.85 -4.30 4.94
CA ARG A 34 29.23 -5.39 4.02
C ARG A 34 28.05 -6.22 3.54
N VAL A 35 26.90 -6.12 4.19
CA VAL A 35 25.64 -6.52 3.57
C VAL A 35 25.35 -5.46 2.52
N ARG A 36 25.89 -5.68 1.32
CA ARG A 36 25.30 -5.09 0.12
C ARG A 36 23.86 -5.57 0.10
N HIS A 37 22.96 -4.75 0.66
CA HIS A 37 21.58 -4.82 0.23
C HIS A 37 21.68 -4.66 -1.28
N PRO A 38 21.22 -5.64 -2.07
CA PRO A 38 21.22 -5.47 -3.52
C PRO A 38 20.64 -4.09 -3.75
N GLU A 39 21.42 -3.22 -4.43
CA GLU A 39 20.92 -1.93 -4.90
C GLU A 39 19.50 -2.20 -5.34
N ARG A 40 18.52 -1.52 -4.73
CA ARG A 40 17.09 -1.81 -4.91
C ARG A 40 16.89 -1.79 -6.41
N VAL A 41 16.95 -2.97 -7.05
CA VAL A 41 16.89 -3.07 -8.50
C VAL A 41 15.51 -2.56 -8.75
N GLU A 42 15.43 -1.38 -9.36
CA GLU A 42 14.19 -0.68 -9.54
C GLU A 42 13.29 -1.61 -10.33
N THR A 43 12.51 -2.38 -9.57
CA THR A 43 11.55 -3.29 -10.12
C THR A 43 10.48 -2.31 -10.53
N LEU A 44 10.54 -1.93 -11.81
CA LEU A 44 9.57 -1.06 -12.43
C LEU A 44 8.31 -1.92 -12.56
N ILE A 45 7.55 -1.92 -11.48
CA ILE A 45 6.35 -2.71 -11.40
C ILE A 45 5.24 -1.90 -12.03
N HIS A 46 4.86 -2.34 -13.22
CA HIS A 46 3.64 -1.88 -13.84
C HIS A 46 2.48 -2.58 -13.13
N PHE A 47 1.60 -1.78 -12.54
CA PHE A 47 0.30 -2.26 -12.12
C PHE A 47 -0.69 -2.04 -13.26
N GLU A 48 -1.65 -2.94 -13.41
CA GLU A 48 -2.82 -2.69 -14.25
C GLU A 48 -4.05 -3.07 -13.46
N LEU A 49 -5.01 -2.15 -13.35
CA LEU A 49 -6.27 -2.40 -12.68
C LEU A 49 -7.19 -3.14 -13.64
N VAL A 50 -7.43 -4.42 -13.38
CA VAL A 50 -8.16 -5.28 -14.31
C VAL A 50 -9.68 -5.09 -14.14
N GLU A 51 -10.19 -5.01 -12.90
CA GLU A 51 -11.63 -4.83 -12.68
C GLU A 51 -11.98 -4.31 -11.28
N CYS A 52 -12.84 -3.27 -11.23
CA CYS A 52 -13.52 -2.83 -10.02
C CYS A 52 -15.04 -2.83 -10.25
N ARG A 53 -15.76 -3.81 -9.68
CA ARG A 53 -17.23 -3.87 -9.73
C ARG A 53 -17.82 -3.84 -8.34
N ARG A 54 -18.82 -2.97 -8.12
CA ARG A 54 -19.61 -2.90 -6.87
C ARG A 54 -18.75 -2.88 -5.58
N GLY A 55 -17.62 -2.15 -5.62
CA GLY A 55 -16.71 -2.10 -4.49
C GLY A 55 -15.93 -3.39 -4.26
N ARG A 56 -15.66 -4.18 -5.30
CA ARG A 56 -14.71 -5.31 -5.32
C ARG A 56 -13.66 -5.08 -6.41
N LEU A 57 -12.43 -4.80 -6.01
CA LEU A 57 -11.23 -4.84 -6.85
C LEU A 57 -10.76 -6.27 -6.76
N THR A 58 -10.79 -6.98 -7.88
CA THR A 58 -10.55 -8.43 -7.85
C THR A 58 -9.15 -8.78 -8.34
N GLU A 59 -8.54 -7.96 -9.19
CA GLU A 59 -7.28 -8.38 -9.83
C GLU A 59 -6.40 -7.18 -10.22
N VAL A 60 -5.11 -7.31 -9.94
CA VAL A 60 -4.04 -6.40 -10.35
C VAL A 60 -3.00 -7.22 -11.09
N THR A 61 -2.61 -6.79 -12.28
CA THR A 61 -1.44 -7.38 -12.96
C THR A 61 -0.17 -6.74 -12.42
N VAL A 62 0.81 -7.56 -12.04
CA VAL A 62 2.12 -7.13 -11.56
C VAL A 62 3.17 -7.70 -12.51
N ARG A 63 4.09 -6.86 -12.97
CA ARG A 63 5.19 -7.28 -13.83
C ARG A 63 6.53 -6.89 -13.25
N ASN A 64 7.47 -7.83 -13.20
CA ASN A 64 8.88 -7.53 -12.95
C ASN A 64 9.54 -7.11 -14.27
N THR A 65 9.87 -5.84 -14.43
CA THR A 65 10.63 -5.34 -15.59
C THR A 65 12.12 -5.15 -15.28
N GLY A 66 12.58 -5.55 -14.10
CA GLY A 66 13.98 -5.51 -13.70
C GLY A 66 14.78 -6.70 -14.22
N ALA A 67 16.09 -6.66 -14.02
CA ALA A 67 17.02 -7.71 -14.46
C ALA A 67 17.23 -8.84 -13.44
N VAL A 68 16.67 -8.72 -12.23
CA VAL A 68 16.83 -9.71 -11.15
C VAL A 68 15.47 -10.16 -10.63
N ARG A 69 15.45 -11.36 -10.06
CA ARG A 69 14.29 -11.86 -9.32
C ARG A 69 14.00 -10.93 -8.14
N GLY A 70 12.73 -10.56 -7.97
CA GLY A 70 12.29 -9.65 -6.92
C GLY A 70 10.96 -10.07 -6.31
N ALA A 71 10.69 -9.61 -5.09
CA ALA A 71 9.38 -9.71 -4.48
C ALA A 71 8.86 -8.31 -4.15
N GLU A 72 7.57 -8.08 -4.35
CA GLU A 72 6.93 -6.79 -4.09
C GLU A 72 5.64 -6.98 -3.31
N VAL A 73 5.32 -6.00 -2.45
CA VAL A 73 4.05 -5.93 -1.73
C VAL A 73 3.13 -4.95 -2.43
N VAL A 74 2.12 -5.49 -3.11
CA VAL A 74 1.03 -4.70 -3.69
C VAL A 74 0.10 -4.24 -2.59
N GLN A 75 -0.10 -2.93 -2.47
CA GLN A 75 -0.97 -2.32 -1.45
C GLN A 75 -2.14 -1.60 -2.12
N VAL A 76 -3.35 -1.85 -1.62
CA VAL A 76 -4.58 -1.23 -2.12
C VAL A 76 -5.13 -0.28 -1.08
N TYR A 77 -5.23 0.98 -1.47
CA TYR A 77 -5.79 2.05 -0.66
C TYR A 77 -7.13 2.52 -1.22
N ILE A 78 -8.04 2.88 -0.32
CA ILE A 78 -9.29 3.57 -0.66
C ILE A 78 -9.27 4.99 -0.10
N ALA A 79 -9.67 5.95 -0.93
CA ALA A 79 -9.81 7.35 -0.57
C ALA A 79 -11.16 7.89 -1.04
N PRO A 80 -12.01 8.44 -0.16
CA PRO A 80 -13.22 9.13 -0.61
C PRO A 80 -12.85 10.38 -1.41
N SER A 81 -13.56 10.64 -2.52
CA SER A 81 -13.42 11.87 -3.29
C SER A 81 -14.20 13.03 -2.66
N GLN A 82 -15.27 12.70 -1.93
CA GLN A 82 -16.08 13.65 -1.19
C GLN A 82 -15.48 13.98 0.17
N GLN A 83 -15.84 15.16 0.69
CA GLN A 83 -15.57 15.49 2.07
C GLN A 83 -16.39 14.58 2.98
N ALA A 84 -15.71 13.78 3.78
CA ALA A 84 -16.35 12.86 4.69
C ALA A 84 -17.04 13.63 5.83
N ARG A 85 -18.20 13.13 6.27
CA ARG A 85 -18.92 13.72 7.42
C ARG A 85 -18.20 13.50 8.75
N VAL A 86 -17.27 12.56 8.78
CA VAL A 86 -16.40 12.25 9.92
C VAL A 86 -14.95 12.53 9.57
N ASN A 87 -14.15 12.85 10.58
CA ASN A 87 -12.70 12.94 10.39
C ASN A 87 -12.16 11.54 10.05
N ARG A 88 -11.56 11.40 8.87
CA ARG A 88 -10.97 10.14 8.41
C ARG A 88 -9.66 10.40 7.68
N PRO A 89 -8.78 9.39 7.59
CA PRO A 89 -7.53 9.52 6.84
C PRO A 89 -7.79 9.88 5.36
N ILE A 90 -6.84 10.59 4.76
CA ILE A 90 -6.86 10.94 3.33
C ILE A 90 -7.04 9.68 2.46
N LYS A 91 -6.43 8.57 2.88
CA LYS A 91 -6.59 7.24 2.29
C LYS A 91 -6.35 6.17 3.34
N GLU A 92 -6.96 5.02 3.17
CA GLU A 92 -6.87 3.90 4.11
C GLU A 92 -6.42 2.64 3.37
N LEU A 93 -5.45 1.90 3.93
CA LEU A 93 -5.05 0.60 3.41
C LEU A 93 -6.19 -0.39 3.64
N LYS A 94 -6.68 -1.03 2.57
CA LYS A 94 -7.77 -1.99 2.64
C LYS A 94 -7.32 -3.42 2.37
N GLY A 95 -6.19 -3.61 1.72
CA GLY A 95 -5.55 -4.91 1.62
C GLY A 95 -4.19 -4.81 0.97
N PHE A 96 -3.44 -5.89 1.09
CA PHE A 96 -2.14 -6.03 0.47
C PHE A 96 -1.89 -7.49 0.12
N THR A 97 -1.03 -7.73 -0.87
CA THR A 97 -0.55 -9.08 -1.20
C THR A 97 0.90 -9.01 -1.63
N GLU A 98 1.66 -10.06 -1.34
CA GLU A 98 3.05 -10.19 -1.76
C GLU A 98 3.11 -11.08 -3.01
N VAL A 99 3.97 -10.71 -3.97
CA VAL A 99 4.22 -11.50 -5.16
C VAL A 99 5.71 -11.51 -5.48
N ALA A 100 6.23 -12.69 -5.82
CA ALA A 100 7.61 -12.89 -6.21
C ALA A 100 7.70 -13.26 -7.69
N LEU A 101 8.48 -12.52 -8.46
CA LEU A 101 8.53 -12.61 -9.91
C LEU A 101 9.98 -12.72 -10.41
N GLU A 102 10.19 -13.61 -11.36
CA GLU A 102 11.42 -13.67 -12.15
C GLU A 102 11.51 -12.46 -13.11
N PRO A 103 12.71 -12.10 -13.61
CA PRO A 103 12.88 -11.05 -14.61
C PRO A 103 11.96 -11.23 -15.81
N GLY A 104 11.17 -10.20 -16.14
CA GLY A 104 10.22 -10.20 -17.26
C GLY A 104 8.89 -10.89 -16.98
N GLN A 105 8.75 -11.62 -15.87
CA GLN A 105 7.52 -12.34 -15.51
C GLN A 105 6.39 -11.35 -15.17
N SER A 106 5.16 -11.73 -15.53
CA SER A 106 3.94 -11.05 -15.11
C SER A 106 3.01 -12.04 -14.43
N GLU A 107 2.38 -11.60 -13.35
CA GLU A 107 1.40 -12.40 -12.61
C GLU A 107 0.20 -11.52 -12.28
N ARG A 108 -0.98 -12.15 -12.29
CA ARG A 108 -2.20 -11.50 -11.84
C ARG A 108 -2.44 -11.87 -10.39
N VAL A 109 -2.52 -10.85 -9.54
CA VAL A 109 -2.71 -11.02 -8.10
C VAL A 109 -4.07 -10.51 -7.69
N THR A 110 -4.76 -11.30 -6.89
CA THR A 110 -5.99 -10.89 -6.23
C THR A 110 -5.63 -10.24 -4.92
N VAL A 111 -6.12 -9.01 -4.69
CA VAL A 111 -6.06 -8.39 -3.36
C VAL A 111 -7.46 -8.44 -2.78
N GLU A 112 -7.63 -9.18 -1.69
CA GLU A 112 -8.90 -9.28 -0.95
C GLU A 112 -9.21 -8.00 -0.15
N ALA A 113 -8.97 -6.83 -0.75
CA ALA A 113 -9.08 -5.53 -0.10
C ALA A 113 -10.51 -5.00 -0.06
N LEU A 114 -11.34 -5.35 -1.05
CA LEU A 114 -12.58 -4.63 -1.29
C LEU A 114 -13.82 -5.49 -1.05
N THR A 115 -14.19 -5.60 0.24
CA THR A 115 -15.49 -6.12 0.70
C THR A 115 -16.43 -4.96 1.04
N ARG A 116 -17.59 -5.22 1.65
CA ARG A 116 -18.48 -4.16 2.18
C ARG A 116 -17.78 -3.17 3.14
N TYR A 117 -16.64 -3.55 3.71
CA TYR A 117 -15.83 -2.72 4.61
C TYR A 117 -14.86 -1.76 3.89
N ALA A 118 -14.71 -1.88 2.57
CA ALA A 118 -13.77 -1.10 1.76
C ALA A 118 -13.91 0.41 1.96
N ALA A 119 -15.14 0.90 1.89
CA ALA A 119 -15.49 2.31 2.02
C ALA A 119 -16.05 2.65 3.41
N ALA A 120 -16.11 1.66 4.30
CA ALA A 120 -16.83 1.75 5.55
C ALA A 120 -16.05 2.50 6.62
N TYR A 121 -16.79 3.22 7.45
CA TYR A 121 -16.32 3.75 8.73
C TYR A 121 -17.36 3.47 9.81
N TRP A 122 -16.95 3.59 11.07
CA TRP A 122 -17.86 3.46 12.20
C TRP A 122 -18.54 4.80 12.50
N ASP A 123 -19.86 4.85 12.39
CA ASP A 123 -20.67 6.01 12.76
C ASP A 123 -21.00 5.94 14.25
N GLU A 124 -20.26 6.70 15.06
CA GLU A 124 -20.42 6.75 16.52
C GLU A 124 -21.82 7.20 16.94
N SER A 125 -22.46 8.11 16.18
CA SER A 125 -23.79 8.62 16.52
C SER A 125 -24.89 7.56 16.40
N ARG A 126 -24.71 6.60 15.49
CA ARG A 126 -25.68 5.54 15.21
C ARG A 126 -25.28 4.19 15.80
N HIS A 127 -24.04 4.04 16.28
CA HIS A 127 -23.43 2.77 16.65
C HIS A 127 -23.54 1.72 15.52
N LYS A 128 -23.24 2.14 14.28
CA LYS A 128 -23.31 1.29 13.09
C LYS A 128 -22.10 1.50 12.20
N TRP A 129 -21.74 0.47 11.45
CA TRP A 129 -20.93 0.67 10.25
C TRP A 129 -21.72 1.47 9.24
N CYS A 130 -21.05 2.40 8.56
CA CYS A 130 -21.63 3.28 7.55
C CYS A 130 -20.74 3.26 6.31
N VAL A 131 -21.35 3.18 5.13
CA VAL A 131 -20.72 3.51 3.85
C VAL A 131 -21.54 4.63 3.23
N GLU A 132 -20.90 5.76 2.97
CA GLU A 132 -21.56 6.91 2.35
C GLU A 132 -21.69 6.75 0.84
N ALA A 133 -22.81 7.24 0.30
CA ALA A 133 -22.93 7.47 -1.14
C ALA A 133 -21.84 8.45 -1.59
N GLY A 134 -21.24 8.17 -2.74
CA GLY A 134 -20.18 8.99 -3.30
C GLY A 134 -19.19 8.20 -4.14
N GLU A 135 -18.16 8.90 -4.60
CA GLU A 135 -17.08 8.31 -5.40
C GLU A 135 -15.88 8.01 -4.52
N TYR A 136 -15.32 6.82 -4.68
CA TYR A 136 -14.14 6.37 -3.96
C TYR A 136 -13.03 6.08 -4.96
N LYS A 137 -11.86 6.67 -4.72
CA LYS A 137 -10.63 6.38 -5.44
C LYS A 137 -10.01 5.09 -4.91
N VAL A 138 -9.66 4.21 -5.81
CA VAL A 138 -8.83 3.02 -5.57
C VAL A 138 -7.42 3.39 -5.98
N ILE A 139 -6.46 3.21 -5.09
CA ILE A 139 -5.05 3.50 -5.36
C ILE A 139 -4.26 2.23 -5.07
N VAL A 140 -3.65 1.66 -6.10
CA VAL A 140 -2.75 0.51 -6.02
C VAL A 140 -1.32 1.03 -6.06
N SER A 141 -0.51 0.68 -5.06
CA SER A 141 0.83 1.24 -4.86
C SER A 141 1.74 0.23 -4.17
N ASP A 142 3.05 0.42 -4.26
CA ASP A 142 4.08 -0.32 -3.51
C ASP A 142 4.31 0.27 -2.10
N SER A 143 3.78 1.47 -1.86
CA SER A 143 4.00 2.23 -0.63
C SER A 143 2.82 3.13 -0.25
N SER A 144 2.79 3.52 1.02
CA SER A 144 1.89 4.56 1.53
C SER A 144 2.18 5.93 0.94
N THR A 145 3.41 6.22 0.55
CA THR A 145 3.73 7.42 -0.24
C THR A 145 3.42 7.10 -1.69
N VAL A 146 2.36 7.72 -2.23
CA VAL A 146 1.92 7.44 -3.60
C VAL A 146 2.95 8.01 -4.57
N SER A 147 3.69 7.12 -5.23
CA SER A 147 4.64 7.46 -6.29
C SER A 147 3.93 7.57 -7.65
N ASP A 148 4.69 7.95 -8.65
CA ASP A 148 4.38 7.89 -10.07
C ASP A 148 4.06 6.47 -10.58
N LYS A 149 4.52 5.43 -9.88
CA LYS A 149 4.21 4.02 -10.21
C LYS A 149 2.79 3.60 -9.81
N ALA A 150 2.10 4.39 -8.98
CA ALA A 150 0.80 4.01 -8.47
C ALA A 150 -0.29 4.08 -9.54
N VAL A 151 -1.13 3.05 -9.57
CA VAL A 151 -2.30 2.97 -10.46
C VAL A 151 -3.55 3.37 -9.72
N ARG A 152 -4.43 4.07 -10.42
CA ARG A 152 -5.63 4.66 -9.85
C ARG A 152 -6.86 4.21 -10.64
N GLY A 153 -7.91 3.89 -9.92
CA GLY A 153 -9.25 3.70 -10.45
C GLY A 153 -10.27 4.37 -9.52
N SER A 154 -11.55 4.25 -9.83
CA SER A 154 -12.60 4.65 -8.91
C SER A 154 -13.81 3.73 -9.01
N PHE A 155 -14.62 3.74 -7.95
CA PHE A 155 -15.95 3.17 -7.96
C PHE A 155 -16.92 4.12 -7.27
N LYS A 156 -18.20 3.97 -7.60
CA LYS A 156 -19.27 4.75 -7.01
C LYS A 156 -20.12 3.88 -6.09
N ILE A 157 -20.51 4.46 -4.96
CA ILE A 157 -21.59 3.97 -4.11
C ILE A 157 -22.78 4.90 -4.34
N ASP A 158 -23.91 4.34 -4.77
CA ASP A 158 -25.07 5.15 -5.14
C ASP A 158 -25.87 5.63 -3.92
N GLU A 159 -25.95 4.82 -2.87
CA GLU A 159 -26.75 5.10 -1.68
C GLU A 159 -25.97 4.84 -0.40
N THR A 160 -26.18 5.71 0.61
CA THR A 160 -25.60 5.52 1.94
C THR A 160 -26.33 4.39 2.65
N TYR A 161 -25.58 3.46 3.22
CA TYR A 161 -26.15 2.34 3.98
C TYR A 161 -25.42 2.09 5.30
N TRP A 162 -26.14 1.48 6.24
CA TRP A 162 -25.66 1.16 7.58
C TRP A 162 -25.93 -0.28 7.95
N TRP A 163 -25.05 -0.86 8.76
CA TRP A 163 -25.26 -2.20 9.33
C TRP A 163 -24.59 -2.36 10.68
N ILE A 164 -24.99 -3.41 11.40
CA ILE A 164 -24.34 -3.90 12.62
C ILE A 164 -23.94 -5.35 12.37
N GLY A 165 -22.81 -5.78 12.92
CA GLY A 165 -22.35 -7.17 12.84
C GLY A 165 -21.39 -7.47 11.69
N LEU A 166 -21.13 -8.77 11.52
CA LEU A 166 -20.29 -9.38 10.47
C LEU A 166 -21.07 -9.77 9.22
#